data_AF-A0A7X6H0X3-F1
#
_entry.id   AF-A0A7X6H0X3-F1
#
_cell.length_a   1.000
_cell.length_b   1.000
_cell.length_c   1.000
_cell.angle_alpha   90.00
_cell.angle_beta   90.00
_cell.angle_gamma   90.00
#
_symmetry.space_group_name_H-M   'P 1'
#
loop_
_entity.id
_entity.type
_entity.pdbx_description
1 polymer ?
#
loop_
_entity_poly.entity_id
_entity_poly.type
_entity_poly.pdbx_seq_one_letter_code
_entity_poly.pdbx_strand_id
1 'polypeptide(L)' 'MGKGHYWMSDAERARIEPLLPRGRKGARRVDDRRVISGIVHMLRSGARWRDCP' A
#
# COMPACT_ATOMS: atom_id res chain seq x y z
N MET A 1 10.57 -4.51 -16.12
CA MET A 1 9.65 -5.02 -15.07
C MET A 1 10.20 -4.58 -13.72
N GLY A 2 9.85 -3.35 -13.29
CA GLY A 2 10.40 -2.77 -12.07
C GLY A 2 9.86 -3.50 -10.85
N LYS A 3 10.76 -3.96 -9.97
CA LYS A 3 10.41 -4.52 -8.67
C LYS A 3 9.51 -3.51 -7.96
N GLY A 4 8.25 -3.87 -7.69
CA GLY A 4 7.37 -3.02 -6.89
C GLY A 4 8.09 -2.73 -5.57
N HIS A 5 8.48 -1.47 -5.36
CA HIS A 5 9.15 -1.05 -4.14
C HIS A 5 8.11 -1.11 -3.02
N TYR A 6 7.95 -2.28 -2.42
CA TYR A 6 7.17 -2.41 -1.20
C TYR A 6 8.01 -1.80 -0.08
N TRP A 7 7.60 -0.61 0.38
CA TRP A 7 8.26 0.15 1.45
C TRP A 7 8.01 -0.44 2.85
N MET A 8 7.48 -1.65 2.91
CA MET A 8 7.07 -2.34 4.12
C MET A 8 7.54 -3.79 4.06
N SER A 9 8.18 -4.25 5.13
CA SER A 9 8.58 -5.63 5.31
C SER A 9 7.37 -6.55 5.43
N ASP A 10 7.55 -7.85 5.18
CA ASP A 10 6.46 -8.83 5.35
C ASP A 10 6.00 -8.93 6.82
N ALA A 11 6.89 -8.66 7.79
CA ALA A 11 6.55 -8.64 9.21
C ALA A 11 5.64 -7.45 9.57
N GLU A 12 5.93 -6.26 9.05
CA GLU A 12 5.05 -5.09 9.21
C GLU A 12 3.71 -5.31 8.51
N ARG A 13 3.74 -5.92 7.32
CA ARG A 13 2.53 -6.30 6.59
C ARG A 13 1.64 -7.23 7.40
N ALA A 14 2.21 -8.29 7.99
CA ALA A 14 1.48 -9.25 8.79
C ALA A 14 0.76 -8.62 9.99
N ARG A 15 1.31 -7.52 10.55
CA ARG A 15 0.66 -6.77 11.64
C ARG A 15 -0.53 -5.94 11.16
N ILE A 16 -0.47 -5.40 9.94
CA ILE A 16 -1.53 -4.53 9.38
C ILE A 16 -2.67 -5.35 8.78
N GLU A 17 -2.36 -6.46 8.12
CA GLU A 17 -3.33 -7.30 7.40
C GLU A 17 -4.61 -7.63 8.19
N PRO A 18 -4.57 -8.08 9.46
CA PRO A 18 -5.79 -8.39 10.21
C PRO A 18 -6.68 -7.17 10.50
N LEU A 19 -6.11 -5.96 10.47
CA LEU A 19 -6.78 -4.68 10.70
C LEU A 19 -7.44 -4.12 9.44
N LEU A 20 -7.15 -4.70 8.27
CA LEU A 20 -7.77 -4.25 7.03
C LEU A 20 -9.28 -4.52 7.05
N PRO A 21 -10.09 -3.56 6.57
CA PRO A 21 -11.54 -3.72 6.55
C PRO A 21 -11.92 -4.90 5.65
N ARG A 22 -12.61 -5.89 6.21
CA ARG A 22 -13.14 -7.06 5.47
C ARG A 22 -14.60 -6.78 5.07
N GLY A 23 -15.01 -7.25 3.89
CA GLY A 23 -16.42 -7.16 3.46
C GLY A 23 -16.88 -5.78 2.98
N ARG A 24 -16.01 -5.02 2.31
CA ARG A 24 -16.31 -3.66 1.86
C ARG A 24 -17.40 -3.65 0.77
N LYS A 25 -18.40 -2.76 0.91
CA LYS A 25 -19.29 -2.36 -0.19
C LYS A 25 -18.59 -1.30 -1.05
N GLY A 26 -18.57 -1.48 -2.37
CA GLY A 26 -17.94 -0.55 -3.33
C GLY A 26 -16.85 -1.20 -4.21
N ALA A 27 -16.07 -0.37 -4.92
CA ALA A 27 -15.05 -0.85 -5.85
C ALA A 27 -13.98 -1.70 -5.15
N ARG A 28 -13.67 -2.87 -5.74
CA ARG A 28 -12.67 -3.80 -5.21
C ARG A 28 -11.29 -3.16 -5.31
N ARG A 29 -10.58 -3.07 -4.19
CA ARG A 29 -9.15 -2.74 -4.21
C ARG A 29 -8.43 -3.93 -4.82
N VAL A 30 -7.68 -3.68 -5.88
CA VAL A 30 -6.98 -4.75 -6.62
C VAL A 30 -5.87 -5.36 -5.77
N ASP A 31 -5.18 -4.53 -4.98
CA ASP A 31 -4.13 -4.98 -4.05
C ASP A 31 -3.93 -3.96 -2.92
N ASP A 32 -4.32 -4.32 -1.69
CA ASP A 32 -4.08 -3.50 -0.50
C ASP A 32 -2.58 -3.30 -0.22
N ARG A 33 -1.70 -4.21 -0.67
CA ARG A 33 -0.23 -4.07 -0.54
C ARG A 33 0.30 -2.93 -1.36
N ARG A 34 -0.09 -2.85 -2.62
CA ARG A 34 0.26 -1.73 -3.48
C ARG A 34 -0.26 -0.40 -2.93
N VAL A 35 -1.53 -0.35 -2.53
CA VAL A 35 -2.15 0.88 -2.03
C VAL A 35 -1.44 1.40 -0.77
N ILE A 36 -1.22 0.54 0.22
CA ILE A 36 -0.56 0.94 1.46
C ILE A 36 0.90 1.34 1.21
N SER A 37 1.60 0.62 0.33
CA SER A 37 2.98 0.95 -0.03
C SER A 37 3.08 2.31 -0.73
N GLY A 38 2.13 2.65 -1.59
CA GLY A 38 2.04 3.97 -2.20
C GLY A 38 1.81 5.07 -1.16
N ILE A 39 0.90 4.87 -0.21
CA ILE A 39 0.68 5.82 0.90
C ILE A 39 1.96 6.03 1.70
N VAL A 40 2.65 4.96 2.11
CA VAL A 40 3.90 5.04 2.89
C VAL A 40 5.00 5.74 2.08
N HIS A 41 5.12 5.43 0.79
CA HIS A 41 6.06 6.10 -0.09
C HIS A 41 5.84 7.62 -0.09
N MET A 42 4.60 8.06 -0.29
CA MET A 42 4.22 9.47 -0.34
C MET A 42 4.50 10.20 0.98
N LEU A 43 4.17 9.57 2.11
CA LEU A 43 4.43 10.13 3.43
C LEU A 43 5.93 10.28 3.73
N ARG A 44 6.77 9.38 3.21
CA ARG A 44 8.22 9.44 3.38
C ARG A 44 8.93 10.38 2.40
N SER A 45 8.50 10.39 1.14
CA SER A 45 9.17 11.15 0.09
C SER A 45 8.71 12.61 0.04
N GLY A 46 7.50 12.91 0.50
CA GLY A 46 6.89 14.23 0.31
C GLY A 46 6.66 14.58 -1.16
N ALA A 47 6.74 13.61 -2.07
CA ALA A 47 6.55 13.80 -3.52
C ALA A 47 5.10 14.19 -3.85
N ARG A 48 4.78 14.37 -5.14
CA ARG A 48 3.39 14.53 -5.58
C ARG A 48 2.78 13.16 -5.83
N TRP A 49 1.48 12.99 -5.53
CA TRP A 49 0.78 11.71 -5.73
C TRP A 49 0.87 11.16 -7.16
N ARG A 50 1.04 12.05 -8.15
CA ARG A 50 1.24 11.68 -9.56
C ARG A 50 2.56 10.92 -9.81
N ASP A 51 3.52 11.07 -8.91
CA ASP A 51 4.85 10.47 -9.02
C ASP A 51 4.91 9.08 -8.33
N CYS A 52 3.79 8.62 -7.78
CA CYS A 52 3.68 7.30 -7.15
C CYS A 52 3.75 6.18 -8.22
N PRO A 53 4.55 5.11 -8.01
CA PRO A 53 4.68 3.97 -8.94
C PRO A 53 3.45 3.04 -9.04
#